data_AF-A0A3S3N2F7-F1
#
_entry.id   AF-A0A3S3N2F7-F1
#
_cell.length_a   1.000
_cell.length_b   1.000
_cell.length_c   1.000
_cell.angle_alpha   90.00
_cell.angle_beta   90.00
_cell.angle_gamma   90.00
#
_symmetry.space_group_name_H-M   'P 1'
#
loop_
_entity.id
_entity.type
_entity.pdbx_description
1 polymer ?
#
loop_
_entity_poly.entity_id
_entity_poly.type
_entity_poly.pdbx_seq_one_letter_code
_entity_poly.pdbx_strand_id
1 'polypeptide(L)'
;MTSAPGIPRPSRTPVSGTIGSVLGLAFAAAQRLRHPRPIHSRGVVLSGTIRWIPDATPAGIAFIDDPAEPRPLLARVSRSVGLPAPLPDILGLALRVDDSDIEFASAGWGVPGRFALLPRRRAERASFGILLPYRGAHGPVMLGARTVSGRPPATDPRALTGPDVGAVWTLELSHATPWGPWHPFALVELRLDPDPDDRRLRFDAVRRPLPGARAYAWVRAARQPSYVRVQHDAPPPRAAPDAGAPAETARA
;
A
#
# COMPACT_ATOMS: atom_id res chain seq x y z
N MET A 1 7.03 16.06 36.04
CA MET A 1 8.15 16.02 35.06
C MET A 1 7.82 14.96 34.03
N THR A 2 7.44 15.43 32.84
CA THR A 2 7.02 14.64 31.68
C THR A 2 8.24 14.02 30.99
N SER A 3 8.31 12.68 30.98
CA SER A 3 9.33 11.96 30.21
C SER A 3 8.86 11.85 28.75
N ALA A 4 9.62 12.45 27.83
CA ALA A 4 9.37 12.35 26.39
C ALA A 4 9.49 10.89 25.90
N PRO A 5 8.68 10.45 24.92
CA PRO A 5 8.82 9.12 24.32
C PRO A 5 10.09 9.08 23.46
N GLY A 6 11.17 8.55 24.04
CA GLY A 6 12.46 8.40 23.39
C GLY A 6 12.40 7.43 22.22
N ILE A 7 12.76 7.92 21.03
CA ILE A 7 13.01 7.13 19.82
C ILE A 7 14.08 6.05 20.15
N PRO A 8 13.79 4.74 20.00
CA PRO A 8 14.77 3.70 20.25
C PRO A 8 15.99 3.81 19.32
N ARG A 9 17.20 3.59 19.85
CA ARG A 9 18.47 3.66 19.09
C ARG A 9 18.46 2.69 17.90
N PRO A 10 18.96 3.09 16.72
CA PRO A 10 19.02 2.22 15.54
C PRO A 10 19.94 1.01 15.79
N SER A 11 19.46 -0.18 15.44
CA SER A 11 20.24 -1.43 15.45
C SER A 11 21.41 -1.38 14.47
N ARG A 12 22.48 -2.15 14.75
CA ARG A 12 23.66 -2.37 13.90
C ARG A 12 23.32 -3.06 12.56
N THR A 13 22.67 -2.35 11.65
CA THR A 13 22.47 -2.76 10.25
C THR A 13 23.12 -1.72 9.34
N PRO A 14 24.47 -1.62 9.32
CA PRO A 14 25.18 -0.51 8.70
C PRO A 14 24.89 -0.40 7.20
N VAL A 15 24.86 -1.53 6.49
CA VAL A 15 24.57 -1.57 5.05
C VAL A 15 23.17 -1.02 4.74
N SER A 16 22.14 -1.49 5.45
CA SER A 16 20.76 -1.00 5.25
C SER A 16 20.60 0.46 5.65
N GLY A 17 21.32 0.93 6.67
CA GLY A 17 21.33 2.33 7.09
C GLY A 17 21.95 3.24 6.02
N THR A 18 23.04 2.81 5.39
CA THR A 18 23.66 3.53 4.27
C THR A 18 22.73 3.55 3.05
N ILE A 19 22.15 2.40 2.67
CA ILE A 19 21.19 2.31 1.57
C ILE A 19 19.99 3.24 1.81
N GLY A 20 19.38 3.17 2.99
CA GLY A 20 18.24 4.03 3.33
C GLY A 20 18.60 5.52 3.33
N SER A 21 19.81 5.88 3.76
CA SER A 21 20.29 7.26 3.71
C SER A 21 20.45 7.77 2.28
N VAL A 22 21.07 6.98 1.41
CA VAL A 22 21.26 7.31 -0.01
C VAL A 22 19.91 7.42 -0.72
N LEU A 23 19.01 6.45 -0.54
CA LEU A 23 17.65 6.50 -1.09
C LEU A 23 16.89 7.74 -0.60
N GLY A 24 17.02 8.08 0.68
CA GLY A 24 16.33 9.23 1.24
C GLY A 24 16.86 10.57 0.72
N LEU A 25 18.16 10.68 0.45
CA LEU A 25 18.73 11.84 -0.23
C LEU A 25 18.27 11.93 -1.68
N ALA A 26 18.28 10.82 -2.42
CA ALA A 26 17.84 10.76 -3.80
C ALA A 26 16.36 11.16 -3.92
N PHE A 27 15.49 10.66 -3.03
CA PHE A 27 14.09 11.04 -3.00
C PHE A 27 13.88 12.49 -2.54
N ALA A 28 14.65 13.01 -1.59
CA ALA A 28 14.57 14.44 -1.24
C ALA A 28 14.95 15.34 -2.42
N ALA A 29 16.00 14.98 -3.19
CA ALA A 29 16.38 15.69 -4.40
C ALA A 29 15.28 15.60 -5.48
N ALA A 30 14.74 14.40 -5.73
CA ALA A 30 13.65 14.21 -6.66
C ALA A 30 12.37 14.97 -6.24
N GLN A 31 12.10 15.12 -4.94
CA GLN A 31 10.95 15.85 -4.43
C GLN A 31 10.99 17.33 -4.79
N ARG A 32 12.18 17.94 -4.89
CA ARG A 32 12.36 19.33 -5.35
C ARG A 32 12.01 19.52 -6.82
N LEU A 33 12.18 18.47 -7.63
CA LEU A 33 11.86 18.47 -9.06
C LEU A 33 10.43 18.00 -9.33
N ARG A 34 9.85 17.20 -8.41
CA ARG A 34 8.57 16.52 -8.59
C ARG A 34 7.70 16.72 -7.35
N HIS A 35 6.76 17.66 -7.44
CA HIS A 35 5.76 17.91 -6.40
C HIS A 35 4.43 17.21 -6.73
N PRO A 36 3.71 16.67 -5.72
CA PRO A 36 3.96 16.77 -4.28
C PRO A 36 4.71 15.55 -3.72
N ARG A 37 5.22 14.67 -4.59
CA ARG A 37 5.93 13.42 -4.23
C ARG A 37 7.08 13.17 -5.21
N PRO A 38 8.25 12.69 -4.74
CA PRO A 38 9.41 12.42 -5.59
C PRO A 38 9.15 11.30 -6.61
N ILE A 39 8.38 10.30 -6.17
CA ILE A 39 7.91 9.15 -6.91
C ILE A 39 6.42 8.95 -6.59
N HIS A 40 5.70 8.20 -7.41
CA HIS A 40 4.25 8.05 -7.27
C HIS A 40 3.51 9.38 -7.37
N SER A 41 4.03 10.35 -8.15
CA SER A 41 3.42 11.68 -8.30
C SER A 41 2.07 11.64 -9.00
N ARG A 42 1.85 10.63 -9.86
CA ARG A 42 0.58 10.33 -10.52
C ARG A 42 -0.10 9.16 -9.83
N GLY A 43 -1.29 9.36 -9.29
CA GLY A 43 -2.06 8.30 -8.68
C GLY A 43 -3.43 8.76 -8.23
N VAL A 44 -4.39 7.85 -8.27
CA VAL A 44 -5.80 8.07 -7.96
C VAL A 44 -6.11 7.46 -6.60
N VAL A 45 -6.86 8.21 -5.80
CA VAL A 45 -7.39 7.74 -4.51
C VAL A 45 -8.68 6.99 -4.73
N LEU A 46 -8.80 5.87 -4.03
CA LEU A 46 -9.93 4.97 -4.04
C LEU A 46 -10.39 4.78 -2.59
N SER A 47 -11.67 4.51 -2.41
CA SER A 47 -12.23 4.09 -1.13
C SER A 47 -13.02 2.80 -1.32
N GLY A 48 -13.20 2.07 -0.22
CA GLY A 48 -13.73 0.73 -0.34
C GLY A 48 -13.85 0.00 0.98
N THR A 49 -13.98 -1.32 0.87
CA THR A 49 -14.17 -2.21 2.02
C THR A 49 -13.23 -3.40 1.90
N ILE A 50 -12.64 -3.81 3.01
CA ILE A 50 -11.93 -5.08 3.17
C ILE A 50 -12.84 -6.07 3.89
N ARG A 51 -12.87 -7.31 3.41
CA ARG A 51 -13.54 -8.44 4.04
C ARG A 51 -12.55 -9.59 4.16
N TRP A 52 -12.36 -10.10 5.36
CA TRP A 52 -11.53 -11.28 5.60
C TRP A 52 -12.24 -12.55 5.14
N ILE A 53 -11.47 -13.49 4.62
CA ILE A 53 -11.94 -14.83 4.25
C ILE A 53 -12.02 -15.65 5.54
N PRO A 54 -13.19 -16.21 5.89
CA PRO A 54 -13.31 -17.11 7.04
C PRO A 54 -12.38 -18.32 6.89
N ASP A 55 -11.81 -18.77 8.02
CA ASP A 55 -10.95 -19.97 8.09
C ASP A 55 -9.75 -19.97 7.14
N ALA A 56 -9.25 -18.77 6.78
CA ALA A 56 -8.03 -18.62 5.99
C ALA A 56 -6.81 -19.26 6.69
N THR A 57 -5.83 -19.71 5.91
CA THR A 57 -4.57 -20.22 6.46
C THR A 57 -3.90 -19.14 7.32
N PRO A 58 -3.47 -19.43 8.57
CA PRO A 58 -2.82 -18.44 9.41
C PRO A 58 -1.49 -17.94 8.85
N ALA A 59 -1.21 -16.65 9.04
CA ALA A 59 0.03 -15.97 8.66
C ALA A 59 0.97 -15.71 9.84
N GLY A 60 0.47 -15.80 11.08
CA GLY A 60 1.19 -15.32 12.27
C GLY A 60 1.15 -13.79 12.42
N ILE A 61 0.08 -13.15 11.92
CA ILE A 61 -0.16 -11.70 12.03
C ILE A 61 -1.63 -11.54 12.45
N ALA A 62 -1.89 -10.92 13.61
CA ALA A 62 -3.23 -10.74 14.16
C ALA A 62 -4.21 -10.08 13.17
N PHE A 63 -3.76 -9.08 12.39
CA PHE A 63 -4.59 -8.49 11.31
C PHE A 63 -5.11 -9.51 10.29
N ILE A 64 -4.42 -10.63 10.09
CA ILE A 64 -4.79 -11.69 9.15
C ILE A 64 -5.52 -12.82 9.88
N ASP A 65 -5.03 -13.19 11.06
CA ASP A 65 -5.43 -14.39 11.79
C ASP A 65 -6.66 -14.17 12.67
N ASP A 66 -6.93 -12.92 13.07
CA ASP A 66 -8.09 -12.53 13.87
C ASP A 66 -9.09 -11.75 12.98
N PRO A 67 -9.89 -12.46 12.14
CA PRO A 67 -10.76 -11.83 11.16
C PRO A 67 -11.78 -10.91 11.83
N ALA A 68 -11.81 -9.66 11.38
CA ALA A 68 -12.79 -8.68 11.83
C ALA A 68 -14.03 -8.65 10.91
N GLU A 69 -15.09 -8.02 11.40
CA GLU A 69 -16.19 -7.53 10.55
C GLU A 69 -15.63 -6.70 9.38
N PRO A 70 -16.32 -6.64 8.21
CA PRO A 70 -15.88 -5.84 7.09
C PRO A 70 -15.55 -4.40 7.49
N ARG A 71 -14.38 -3.90 7.08
CA ARG A 71 -13.89 -2.57 7.46
C ARG A 71 -13.78 -1.63 6.27
N PRO A 72 -14.10 -0.34 6.44
CA PRO A 72 -13.81 0.65 5.41
C PRO A 72 -12.29 0.80 5.24
N LEU A 73 -11.87 1.13 4.02
CA LEU A 73 -10.46 1.33 3.71
C LEU A 73 -10.26 2.46 2.69
N LEU A 74 -9.09 3.10 2.76
CA LEU A 74 -8.58 3.96 1.69
C LEU A 74 -7.54 3.22 0.89
N ALA A 75 -7.55 3.44 -0.41
CA ALA A 75 -6.52 2.94 -1.30
C ALA A 75 -5.99 4.05 -2.19
N ARG A 76 -4.79 3.82 -2.71
CA ARG A 76 -4.22 4.67 -3.74
C ARG A 76 -3.48 3.81 -4.75
N VAL A 77 -3.92 3.88 -6.00
CA VAL A 77 -3.22 3.28 -7.13
C VAL A 77 -2.39 4.36 -7.82
N SER A 78 -1.13 4.07 -8.15
CA SER A 78 -0.20 5.09 -8.63
C SER A 78 0.86 4.56 -9.58
N ARG A 79 1.56 5.47 -10.23
CA ARG A 79 2.69 5.20 -11.14
C ARG A 79 3.98 5.74 -10.54
N SER A 80 4.94 4.85 -10.24
CA SER A 80 6.13 5.17 -9.44
C SER A 80 7.06 6.14 -10.15
N VAL A 81 7.52 5.78 -11.36
CA VAL A 81 8.40 6.64 -12.18
C VAL A 81 7.60 7.82 -12.73
N GLY A 82 6.30 7.62 -13.00
CA GLY A 82 5.41 8.61 -13.56
C GLY A 82 5.54 8.71 -15.08
N LEU A 83 5.78 7.59 -15.76
CA LEU A 83 5.69 7.57 -17.23
C LEU A 83 4.21 7.70 -17.65
N PRO A 84 3.87 8.44 -18.72
CA PRO A 84 2.50 8.55 -19.19
C PRO A 84 1.98 7.19 -19.69
N ALA A 85 0.67 6.96 -19.56
CA ALA A 85 0.03 5.84 -20.26
C ALA A 85 0.20 6.01 -21.79
N PRO A 86 0.41 4.93 -22.57
CA PRO A 86 0.34 3.52 -22.19
C PRO A 86 1.70 2.87 -21.86
N LEU A 87 2.76 3.67 -21.62
CA LEU A 87 4.09 3.12 -21.31
C LEU A 87 4.03 2.24 -20.05
N PRO A 88 4.87 1.20 -19.92
CA PRO A 88 4.95 0.44 -18.67
C PRO A 88 5.60 1.28 -17.57
N ASP A 89 5.16 1.10 -16.32
CA ASP A 89 5.75 1.72 -15.12
C ASP A 89 5.70 0.72 -13.97
N ILE A 90 6.41 0.97 -12.88
CA ILE A 90 6.15 0.28 -11.63
C ILE A 90 4.87 0.86 -11.05
N LEU A 91 3.84 0.03 -10.95
CA LEU A 91 2.55 0.44 -10.41
C LEU A 91 2.56 0.25 -8.90
N GLY A 92 2.19 1.29 -8.14
CA GLY A 92 2.03 1.22 -6.70
C GLY A 92 0.55 1.01 -6.34
N LEU A 93 0.30 0.18 -5.32
CA LEU A 93 -1.00 0.06 -4.66
C LEU A 93 -0.77 0.20 -3.16
N ALA A 94 -1.32 1.24 -2.56
CA ALA A 94 -1.29 1.40 -1.11
C ALA A 94 -2.70 1.25 -0.54
N LEU A 95 -2.84 0.58 0.59
CA LEU A 95 -4.09 0.40 1.33
C LEU A 95 -3.91 0.96 2.74
N ARG A 96 -4.97 1.55 3.31
CA ARG A 96 -5.10 1.93 4.71
C ARG A 96 -6.38 1.36 5.26
N VAL A 97 -6.26 0.53 6.30
CA VAL A 97 -7.38 0.00 7.08
C VAL A 97 -7.16 0.47 8.51
N ASP A 98 -8.13 1.18 9.06
CA ASP A 98 -7.98 1.90 10.34
C ASP A 98 -6.69 2.76 10.33
N ASP A 99 -5.80 2.51 11.29
CA ASP A 99 -4.52 3.20 11.42
C ASP A 99 -3.35 2.52 10.68
N SER A 100 -3.59 1.42 9.96
CA SER A 100 -2.54 0.55 9.41
C SER A 100 -2.41 0.66 7.90
N ASP A 101 -1.19 0.72 7.40
CA ASP A 101 -0.88 0.86 5.99
C ASP A 101 -0.24 -0.40 5.39
N ILE A 102 -0.60 -0.72 4.15
CA ILE A 102 0.08 -1.74 3.33
C ILE A 102 0.51 -1.07 2.03
N GLU A 103 1.79 -1.21 1.67
CA GLU A 103 2.36 -0.59 0.48
C GLU A 103 2.90 -1.64 -0.48
N PHE A 104 2.13 -1.94 -1.52
CA PHE A 104 2.52 -2.85 -2.59
C PHE A 104 3.12 -2.11 -3.79
N ALA A 105 3.90 -2.86 -4.56
CA ALA A 105 4.32 -2.47 -5.90
C ALA A 105 4.12 -3.63 -6.88
N SER A 106 4.02 -3.33 -8.16
CA SER A 106 3.92 -4.35 -9.20
C SER A 106 5.21 -5.17 -9.23
N ALA A 107 5.07 -6.48 -9.03
CA ALA A 107 6.17 -7.41 -8.86
C ALA A 107 5.86 -8.75 -9.55
N GLY A 108 6.84 -9.67 -9.56
CA GLY A 108 6.55 -11.06 -9.87
C GLY A 108 5.65 -11.69 -8.80
N TRP A 109 5.04 -12.83 -9.11
CA TRP A 109 4.19 -13.55 -8.15
C TRP A 109 4.89 -14.79 -7.59
N GLY A 110 5.54 -15.56 -8.46
CA GLY A 110 6.31 -16.74 -8.09
C GLY A 110 7.69 -16.40 -7.54
N VAL A 111 8.38 -17.42 -7.03
CA VAL A 111 9.78 -17.34 -6.65
C VAL A 111 10.66 -17.53 -7.90
N PRO A 112 11.76 -16.78 -8.08
CA PRO A 112 12.24 -15.68 -7.24
C PRO A 112 11.60 -14.32 -7.59
N GLY A 113 10.78 -14.26 -8.64
CA GLY A 113 10.26 -13.01 -9.20
C GLY A 113 9.48 -12.11 -8.23
N ARG A 114 8.93 -12.63 -7.14
CA ARG A 114 8.21 -11.86 -6.11
C ARG A 114 9.07 -10.83 -5.36
N PHE A 115 10.39 -10.96 -5.44
CA PHE A 115 11.32 -9.97 -4.88
C PHE A 115 11.77 -8.92 -5.90
N ALA A 116 11.27 -8.99 -7.14
CA ALA A 116 11.65 -8.10 -8.23
C ALA A 116 10.46 -7.21 -8.65
N LEU A 117 10.72 -5.91 -8.75
CA LEU A 117 9.80 -4.95 -9.35
C LEU A 117 9.64 -5.23 -10.84
N LEU A 118 8.40 -5.33 -11.30
CA LEU A 118 8.09 -5.58 -12.70
C LEU A 118 7.27 -4.42 -13.28
N PRO A 119 7.75 -3.76 -14.35
CA PRO A 119 6.96 -2.77 -15.06
C PRO A 119 5.68 -3.38 -15.65
N ARG A 120 4.56 -2.69 -15.46
CA ARG A 120 3.24 -3.08 -15.96
C ARG A 120 2.56 -1.88 -16.61
N ARG A 121 1.77 -2.15 -17.65
CA ARG A 121 0.97 -1.13 -18.35
C ARG A 121 -0.41 -0.95 -17.74
N ARG A 122 -0.94 -2.02 -17.13
CA ARG A 122 -2.33 -2.16 -16.68
C ARG A 122 -2.33 -2.68 -15.26
N ALA A 123 -3.00 -1.97 -14.36
CA ALA A 123 -3.05 -2.30 -12.94
C ALA A 123 -3.92 -3.55 -12.70
N GLU A 124 -5.01 -3.69 -13.45
CA GLU A 124 -5.91 -4.83 -13.37
C GLU A 124 -5.24 -6.16 -13.75
N ARG A 125 -4.13 -6.10 -14.52
CA ARG A 125 -3.33 -7.28 -14.91
C ARG A 125 -2.06 -7.46 -14.09
N ALA A 126 -1.77 -6.55 -13.15
CA ALA A 126 -0.57 -6.63 -12.35
C ALA A 126 -0.75 -7.63 -11.20
N SER A 127 0.36 -8.26 -10.80
CA SER A 127 0.49 -8.84 -9.47
C SER A 127 1.19 -7.80 -8.61
N PHE A 128 0.62 -7.50 -7.45
CA PHE A 128 1.18 -6.56 -6.49
C PHE A 128 1.78 -7.34 -5.33
N GLY A 129 2.95 -6.92 -4.84
CA GLY A 129 3.63 -7.52 -3.71
C GLY A 129 4.33 -6.48 -2.87
N ILE A 130 4.45 -6.75 -1.56
CA ILE A 130 5.42 -6.04 -0.73
C ILE A 130 6.81 -6.59 -1.08
N LEU A 131 7.84 -5.74 -1.14
CA LEU A 131 9.20 -6.20 -1.42
C LEU A 131 9.94 -6.66 -0.17
N LEU A 132 9.57 -6.10 0.98
CA LEU A 132 10.23 -6.34 2.26
C LEU A 132 9.22 -6.98 3.21
N PRO A 133 9.57 -8.10 3.86
CA PRO A 133 8.63 -8.85 4.67
C PRO A 133 8.28 -8.12 5.97
N TYR A 134 7.04 -8.33 6.42
CA TYR A 134 6.71 -8.14 7.83
C TYR A 134 7.35 -9.26 8.67
N ARG A 135 7.55 -8.99 9.95
CA ARG A 135 7.85 -10.01 10.96
C ARG A 135 6.54 -10.35 11.68
N GLY A 136 6.00 -11.52 11.40
CA GLY A 136 4.94 -12.15 12.18
C GLY A 136 5.48 -12.97 13.35
N ALA A 137 4.57 -13.60 14.10
CA ALA A 137 4.88 -14.48 15.22
C ALA A 137 5.73 -15.70 14.81
N HIS A 138 5.49 -16.23 13.60
CA HIS A 138 6.16 -17.43 13.07
C HIS A 138 7.29 -17.13 12.09
N GLY A 139 7.65 -15.85 11.88
CA GLY A 139 8.75 -15.45 11.01
C GLY A 139 8.37 -14.42 9.94
N PRO A 140 9.10 -14.37 8.82
CA PRO A 140 8.84 -13.40 7.75
C PRO A 140 7.55 -13.71 7.01
N VAL A 141 6.72 -12.68 6.79
CA VAL A 141 5.46 -12.75 6.05
C VAL A 141 5.49 -11.75 4.90
N MET A 142 5.28 -12.26 3.70
CA MET A 142 5.06 -11.49 2.48
C MET A 142 3.57 -11.30 2.25
N LEU A 143 3.16 -10.15 1.74
CA LEU A 143 1.80 -9.89 1.29
C LEU A 143 1.78 -9.64 -0.21
N GLY A 144 0.69 -10.06 -0.84
CA GLY A 144 0.43 -9.86 -2.26
C GLY A 144 -1.03 -9.49 -2.51
N ALA A 145 -1.29 -8.90 -3.68
CA ALA A 145 -2.64 -8.60 -4.14
C ALA A 145 -2.79 -8.87 -5.64
N ARG A 146 -3.94 -9.41 -6.04
CA ARG A 146 -4.29 -9.66 -7.45
C ARG A 146 -5.74 -9.30 -7.74
N THR A 147 -5.98 -8.80 -8.94
CA THR A 147 -7.34 -8.51 -9.39
C THR A 147 -8.14 -9.80 -9.54
N VAL A 148 -9.31 -9.83 -8.92
CA VAL A 148 -10.33 -10.85 -9.13
C VAL A 148 -11.24 -10.41 -10.28
N SER A 149 -11.70 -9.16 -10.24
CA SER A 149 -12.60 -8.60 -11.26
C SER A 149 -12.49 -7.09 -11.34
N GLY A 150 -13.03 -6.55 -12.44
CA GLY A 150 -13.01 -5.10 -12.70
C GLY A 150 -11.62 -4.56 -13.00
N ARG A 151 -11.48 -3.24 -12.87
CA ARG A 151 -10.22 -2.51 -13.07
C ARG A 151 -10.26 -1.21 -12.27
N PRO A 152 -9.10 -0.66 -11.86
CA PRO A 152 -9.12 0.67 -11.29
C PRO A 152 -9.62 1.68 -12.33
N PRO A 153 -10.32 2.74 -11.90
CA PRO A 153 -10.83 3.75 -12.82
C PRO A 153 -9.70 4.44 -13.62
N ALA A 154 -8.63 4.86 -12.94
CA ALA A 154 -7.39 5.28 -13.59
C ALA A 154 -6.16 5.11 -12.67
N THR A 155 -4.97 5.35 -13.21
CA THR A 155 -3.70 5.43 -12.43
C THR A 155 -3.08 6.84 -12.44
N ASP A 156 -3.73 7.79 -13.10
CA ASP A 156 -3.44 9.21 -13.14
C ASP A 156 -4.78 9.96 -13.06
N PRO A 157 -4.98 10.87 -12.10
CA PRO A 157 -6.21 11.65 -11.97
C PRO A 157 -6.58 12.40 -13.25
N ARG A 158 -5.61 12.80 -14.07
CA ARG A 158 -5.83 13.52 -15.34
C ARG A 158 -6.45 12.63 -16.43
N ALA A 159 -6.43 11.32 -16.24
CA ALA A 159 -6.97 10.35 -17.17
C ALA A 159 -8.34 9.82 -16.75
N LEU A 160 -8.94 10.37 -15.69
CA LEU A 160 -10.30 10.02 -15.25
C LEU A 160 -11.33 10.48 -16.30
N THR A 161 -12.32 9.63 -16.52
CA THR A 161 -13.38 9.80 -17.53
C THR A 161 -14.75 9.54 -16.89
N GLY A 162 -15.85 9.97 -17.54
CA GLY A 162 -17.21 9.74 -17.01
C GLY A 162 -17.54 8.27 -16.63
N PRO A 163 -17.17 7.26 -17.45
CA PRO A 163 -17.38 5.84 -17.14
C PRO A 163 -16.61 5.30 -15.93
N ASP A 164 -15.69 6.07 -15.37
CA ASP A 164 -14.92 5.69 -14.18
C ASP A 164 -15.75 5.83 -12.89
N VAL A 165 -16.84 6.61 -12.95
CA VAL A 165 -17.79 6.78 -11.85
C VAL A 165 -18.64 5.52 -11.72
N GLY A 166 -18.48 4.82 -10.59
CA GLY A 166 -19.24 3.60 -10.26
C GLY A 166 -18.54 2.28 -10.60
N ALA A 167 -17.40 2.32 -11.30
CA ALA A 167 -16.60 1.11 -11.55
C ALA A 167 -16.07 0.53 -10.22
N VAL A 168 -16.23 -0.78 -10.05
CA VAL A 168 -15.71 -1.53 -8.90
C VAL A 168 -14.48 -2.30 -9.34
N TRP A 169 -13.41 -2.20 -8.55
CA TRP A 169 -12.20 -3.00 -8.70
C TRP A 169 -12.04 -3.93 -7.49
N THR A 170 -12.12 -5.23 -7.75
CA THR A 170 -12.03 -6.24 -6.69
C THR A 170 -10.67 -6.92 -6.71
N LEU A 171 -10.02 -6.95 -5.55
CA LEU A 171 -8.70 -7.53 -5.34
C LEU A 171 -8.80 -8.64 -4.28
N GLU A 172 -8.07 -9.72 -4.48
CA GLU A 172 -7.77 -10.71 -3.45
C GLU A 172 -6.41 -10.35 -2.84
N LEU A 173 -6.35 -10.35 -1.51
CA LEU A 173 -5.11 -10.25 -0.74
C LEU A 173 -4.67 -11.64 -0.31
N SER A 174 -3.38 -11.90 -0.44
CA SER A 174 -2.76 -13.16 -0.06
C SER A 174 -1.51 -12.91 0.80
N HIS A 175 -1.16 -13.88 1.64
CA HIS A 175 0.11 -13.92 2.35
C HIS A 175 0.93 -15.14 1.94
N ALA A 176 2.24 -15.09 2.22
CA ALA A 176 3.14 -16.20 2.02
C ALA A 176 4.33 -16.08 2.95
N THR A 177 4.99 -17.20 3.27
CA THR A 177 6.40 -17.14 3.66
C THR A 177 7.23 -16.70 2.43
N PRO A 178 8.46 -16.19 2.59
CA PRO A 178 9.25 -15.68 1.47
C PRO A 178 9.37 -16.68 0.31
N TRP A 179 9.51 -17.97 0.62
CA TRP A 179 9.72 -19.03 -0.36
C TRP A 179 8.51 -19.98 -0.53
N GLY A 180 7.43 -19.75 0.24
CA GLY A 180 6.26 -20.61 0.24
C GLY A 180 5.19 -20.24 -0.79
N PRO A 181 4.11 -21.05 -0.88
CA PRO A 181 2.95 -20.73 -1.69
C PRO A 181 2.18 -19.52 -1.13
N TRP A 182 1.32 -18.94 -1.96
CA TRP A 182 0.42 -17.87 -1.56
C TRP A 182 -0.87 -18.46 -0.96
N HIS A 183 -1.34 -17.86 0.13
CA HIS A 183 -2.57 -18.21 0.82
C HIS A 183 -3.49 -16.98 0.82
N PRO A 184 -4.68 -17.04 0.21
CA PRO A 184 -5.63 -15.93 0.23
C PRO A 184 -6.17 -15.72 1.65
N PHE A 185 -6.40 -14.46 2.03
CA PHE A 185 -6.94 -14.14 3.36
C PHE A 185 -7.99 -13.02 3.37
N ALA A 186 -8.09 -12.20 2.32
CA ALA A 186 -9.09 -11.13 2.26
C ALA A 186 -9.47 -10.77 0.82
N LEU A 187 -10.67 -10.22 0.68
CA LEU A 187 -11.14 -9.53 -0.52
C LEU A 187 -11.26 -8.04 -0.23
N VAL A 188 -10.91 -7.23 -1.22
CA VAL A 188 -10.98 -5.77 -1.17
C VAL A 188 -11.79 -5.31 -2.38
N GLU A 189 -12.83 -4.52 -2.14
CA GLU A 189 -13.59 -3.84 -3.19
C GLU A 189 -13.28 -2.35 -3.16
N LEU A 190 -12.84 -1.80 -4.29
CA LEU A 190 -12.44 -0.39 -4.42
C LEU A 190 -13.31 0.32 -5.44
N ARG A 191 -13.65 1.57 -5.13
CA ARG A 191 -14.33 2.52 -6.02
C ARG A 191 -13.57 3.85 -6.01
N LEU A 192 -13.85 4.72 -6.98
CA LEU A 192 -13.28 6.06 -7.01
C LEU A 192 -13.66 6.82 -5.72
N ASP A 193 -12.66 7.36 -5.03
CA ASP A 193 -12.92 8.22 -3.88
C ASP A 193 -13.49 9.57 -4.33
N PRO A 194 -14.38 10.22 -3.55
CA PRO A 194 -14.88 11.56 -3.86
C PRO A 194 -13.78 12.63 -4.01
N ASP A 195 -12.61 12.44 -3.39
CA ASP A 195 -11.41 13.25 -3.59
C ASP A 195 -10.28 12.41 -4.25
N PRO A 196 -10.39 12.15 -5.57
CA PRO A 196 -9.51 11.20 -6.25
C PRO A 196 -8.08 11.71 -6.47
N ASP A 197 -7.82 13.01 -6.32
CA ASP A 197 -6.49 13.63 -6.40
C ASP A 197 -6.05 14.17 -5.03
N ASP A 198 -6.36 13.48 -3.93
CA ASP A 198 -5.86 13.87 -2.60
C ASP A 198 -4.31 13.80 -2.57
N ARG A 199 -3.70 14.95 -2.88
CA ARG A 199 -2.26 15.16 -2.93
C ARG A 199 -1.63 15.15 -1.54
N ARG A 200 -2.43 15.22 -0.47
CA ARG A 200 -2.01 15.27 0.93
C ARG A 200 -1.98 13.88 1.57
N LEU A 201 -2.80 12.93 1.11
CA LEU A 201 -2.82 11.55 1.61
C LEU A 201 -1.42 10.92 1.62
N ARG A 202 -0.96 10.37 2.74
CA ARG A 202 0.33 9.67 2.84
C ARG A 202 0.12 8.28 3.41
N PHE A 203 0.93 7.33 2.98
CA PHE A 203 1.03 5.98 3.52
C PHE A 203 2.45 5.77 4.04
N ASP A 204 2.61 4.97 5.10
CA ASP A 204 3.89 4.54 5.67
C ASP A 204 3.70 3.23 6.44
N ALA A 205 3.89 2.09 5.77
CA ALA A 205 3.70 0.76 6.35
C ALA A 205 4.66 0.43 7.52
N VAL A 206 5.72 1.22 7.70
CA VAL A 206 6.67 1.03 8.82
C VAL A 206 6.22 1.79 10.05
N ARG A 207 5.71 3.03 9.89
CA ARG A 207 5.12 3.81 10.98
C ARG A 207 3.73 3.32 11.37
N ARG A 208 3.01 2.69 10.43
CA ARG A 208 1.64 2.21 10.56
C ARG A 208 1.56 0.71 10.24
N PRO A 209 2.24 -0.15 11.02
CA PRO A 209 2.25 -1.58 10.76
C PRO A 209 0.88 -2.19 11.05
N LEU A 210 0.60 -3.33 10.41
CA LEU A 210 -0.57 -4.13 10.71
C LEU A 210 -0.57 -4.59 12.18
N PRO A 211 -1.74 -4.70 12.85
CA PRO A 211 -1.87 -5.36 14.14
C PRO A 211 -1.20 -6.73 14.15
N GLY A 212 -0.35 -6.98 15.15
CA GLY A 212 0.43 -8.22 15.26
C GLY A 212 1.66 -8.31 14.34
N ALA A 213 1.85 -7.38 13.40
CA ALA A 213 3.04 -7.31 12.56
C ALA A 213 4.11 -6.37 13.15
N ARG A 214 5.37 -6.71 12.92
CA ARG A 214 6.51 -5.83 13.22
C ARG A 214 7.36 -5.61 11.97
N ALA A 215 8.01 -4.47 11.86
CA ALA A 215 9.06 -4.27 10.85
C ALA A 215 10.39 -4.85 11.35
N TYR A 216 11.14 -5.55 10.49
CA TYR A 216 12.54 -5.89 10.79
C TYR A 216 13.39 -4.62 10.88
N ALA A 217 14.46 -4.66 11.69
CA ALA A 217 15.28 -3.48 11.92
C ALA A 217 16.00 -3.01 10.64
N TRP A 218 16.45 -3.94 9.80
CA TRP A 218 17.03 -3.64 8.48
C TRP A 218 16.00 -3.05 7.51
N VAL A 219 14.72 -3.48 7.58
CA VAL A 219 13.62 -2.91 6.79
C VAL A 219 13.38 -1.46 7.18
N ARG A 220 13.30 -1.18 8.50
CA ARG A 220 13.18 0.19 9.00
C ARG A 220 14.35 1.06 8.55
N ALA A 221 15.57 0.55 8.68
CA ALA A 221 16.78 1.26 8.26
C ALA A 221 16.79 1.59 6.76
N ALA A 222 16.29 0.68 5.92
CA ALA A 222 16.23 0.87 4.47
C ALA A 222 15.10 1.82 4.03
N ARG A 223 13.91 1.77 4.65
CA ARG A 223 12.74 2.57 4.23
C ARG A 223 12.67 3.93 4.91
N GLN A 224 12.81 3.97 6.24
CA GLN A 224 12.35 5.12 7.03
C GLN A 224 13.06 6.45 6.76
N PRO A 225 14.38 6.50 6.47
CA PRO A 225 15.06 7.76 6.21
C PRO A 225 14.48 8.53 5.01
N SER A 226 13.91 7.83 4.03
CA SER A 226 13.22 8.43 2.89
C SER A 226 11.90 9.06 3.30
N TYR A 227 11.07 8.31 4.03
CA TYR A 227 9.75 8.74 4.47
C TYR A 227 9.84 9.94 5.41
N VAL A 228 10.76 9.91 6.37
CA VAL A 228 11.01 11.04 7.30
C VAL A 228 11.29 12.32 6.53
N ARG A 229 12.12 12.28 5.48
CA ARG A 229 12.51 13.47 4.73
C ARG A 229 11.41 14.02 3.84
N VAL A 230 10.64 13.15 3.18
CA VAL A 230 9.64 13.58 2.17
C VAL A 230 8.22 13.70 2.72
N GLN A 231 7.99 13.25 3.95
CA GLN A 231 6.70 13.31 4.64
C GLN A 231 6.80 14.02 6.01
N HIS A 232 7.82 14.84 6.23
CA HIS A 232 7.99 15.56 7.51
C HIS A 232 6.75 16.41 7.86
N ASP A 233 6.22 17.14 6.88
CA ASP A 233 5.05 18.04 7.04
C ASP A 233 3.76 17.38 6.55
N ALA A 234 3.69 16.05 6.57
CA ALA A 234 2.47 15.36 6.17
C ALA A 234 1.34 15.69 7.15
N PRO A 235 0.12 15.98 6.65
CA PRO A 235 -1.03 16.17 7.52
C PRO A 235 -1.36 14.87 8.27
N PRO A 236 -2.19 14.96 9.33
CA PRO A 236 -2.68 13.76 10.01
C PRO A 236 -3.30 12.77 9.01
N PRO A 237 -3.23 11.47 9.30
CA PRO A 237 -3.81 10.44 8.44
C PRO A 237 -5.30 10.72 8.22
N ARG A 238 -5.72 10.72 6.96
CA ARG A 238 -7.13 10.65 6.61
C ARG A 238 -7.64 9.24 6.91
N ALA A 239 -8.74 9.15 7.65
CA ALA A 239 -9.48 7.92 7.86
C ALA A 239 -10.28 7.56 6.59
N ALA A 240 -10.56 6.27 6.41
CA ALA A 240 -11.49 5.88 5.37
C ALA A 240 -12.88 6.46 5.65
N PRO A 241 -13.60 6.92 4.61
CA PRO A 241 -15.00 7.28 4.81
C PRO A 241 -15.73 6.03 5.31
N ASP A 242 -16.63 6.21 6.27
CA ASP A 242 -17.56 5.14 6.63
C ASP A 242 -18.23 4.67 5.35
N ALA A 243 -18.34 3.35 5.19
CA ALA A 243 -19.10 2.77 4.11
C ALA A 243 -20.56 3.19 4.32
N GLY A 244 -20.94 4.35 3.77
CA GLY A 244 -22.31 4.82 3.78
C GLY A 244 -23.20 3.69 3.26
N ALA A 245 -24.30 3.44 3.97
CA ALA A 245 -25.33 2.53 3.52
C ALA A 245 -25.64 2.80 2.03
N PRO A 246 -25.88 1.76 1.22
CA PRO A 246 -26.14 1.93 -0.20
C PRO A 246 -27.19 3.03 -0.38
N ALA A 247 -26.88 4.00 -1.23
CA ALA A 247 -27.78 5.09 -1.57
C ALA A 247 -29.17 4.50 -1.84
N GLU A 248 -30.13 4.83 -0.98
CA GLU A 248 -31.51 4.40 -1.13
C GLU A 248 -31.98 4.95 -2.48
N THR A 249 -32.12 4.05 -3.44
CA THR A 249 -32.61 4.36 -4.77
C THR A 249 -33.96 5.02 -4.58
N ALA A 250 -34.03 6.34 -4.80
CA ALA A 250 -35.28 7.07 -4.81
C ALA A 250 -36.20 6.39 -5.82
N ARG A 251 -37.23 5.70 -5.32
CA ARG A 251 -38.34 5.22 -6.13
C ARG A 251 -39.09 6.46 -6.61
N ALA A 252 -39.04 6.70 -7.91
CA ALA A 252 -40.07 7.43 -8.64
C ALA A 252 -40.95 6.40 -9.34
#